data_AF-A0A7Y5WZN0-F1
#
_entry.id   AF-A0A7Y5WZN0-F1
#
_cell.length_a   1.000
_cell.length_b   1.000
_cell.length_c   1.000
_cell.angle_alpha   90.00
_cell.angle_beta   90.00
_cell.angle_gamma   90.00
#
_symmetry.space_group_name_H-M   'P 1'
#
loop_
_entity.id
_entity.type
_entity.pdbx_description
1 polymer ?
#
loop_
_entity_poly.entity_id
_entity_poly.type
_entity_poly.pdbx_seq_one_letter_code
_entity_poly.pdbx_strand_id
1 'polypeptide(L)'
;MAETPNVPIVDLQASAPEIQLGLTRAGVTGVQKAIRIRYEGHEKTFAAEISCTVDLDPGQKGVHMSRFPELFGEAIDAVVIGEAFLVETLAEHIARHIVDRQDALRAEVRIEAQYPLARRTPVTGLPTQEIATLIGIAAASPRGVRRVVGVEAWGINACPCAQGLVRGAAADRLHDAGFGDGDVDRILELVPLATHNQRGKGTLLVGTNTDINAEHLVEIVEHSMSSPVYEL
;
A
#
# COMPACT_ATOMS: atom_id res chain seq x y z
N MET A 1 33.69 -41.20 -16.96
CA MET A 1 32.69 -40.54 -16.10
C MET A 1 33.43 -40.09 -14.86
N ALA A 2 33.69 -38.79 -14.74
CA ALA A 2 34.39 -38.25 -13.58
C ALA A 2 33.40 -38.19 -12.41
N GLU A 3 33.70 -38.89 -11.32
CA GLU A 3 33.00 -38.76 -10.05
C GLU A 3 33.26 -37.35 -9.50
N THR A 4 32.23 -36.50 -9.52
CA THR A 4 32.26 -35.23 -8.79
C THR A 4 32.34 -35.54 -7.29
N PRO A 5 33.33 -35.01 -6.54
CA PRO A 5 33.41 -35.21 -5.11
C PRO A 5 32.13 -34.69 -4.46
N ASN A 6 31.45 -35.53 -3.70
CA ASN A 6 30.32 -35.14 -2.87
C ASN A 6 30.84 -34.32 -1.69
N VAL A 7 31.09 -33.02 -1.92
CA VAL A 7 31.44 -32.08 -0.86
C VAL A 7 30.17 -31.83 -0.07
N PRO A 8 30.13 -32.14 1.24
CA PRO A 8 28.97 -31.80 2.07
C PRO A 8 28.81 -30.29 2.03
N ILE A 9 27.67 -29.84 1.50
CA ILE A 9 27.30 -28.43 1.46
C ILE A 9 27.03 -28.03 2.92
N VAL A 10 28.04 -27.44 3.57
CA VAL A 10 27.89 -26.89 4.91
C VAL A 10 26.92 -25.72 4.82
N ASP A 11 25.89 -25.73 5.67
CA ASP A 11 24.96 -24.63 5.78
C ASP A 11 25.63 -23.43 6.44
N LEU A 12 26.20 -22.57 5.60
CA LEU A 12 26.93 -21.38 6.04
C LEU A 12 26.03 -20.41 6.80
N GLN A 13 24.73 -20.33 6.44
CA GLN A 13 23.78 -19.39 7.04
C GLN A 13 23.44 -19.81 8.49
N ALA A 14 23.27 -21.11 8.70
CA ALA A 14 23.04 -21.68 10.03
C ALA A 14 24.32 -21.77 10.90
N SER A 15 25.50 -21.50 10.35
CA SER A 15 26.76 -21.56 11.12
C SER A 15 26.98 -20.34 12.00
N ALA A 16 27.74 -20.49 13.08
CA ALA A 16 28.03 -19.40 14.01
C ALA A 16 28.90 -18.29 13.36
N PRO A 17 28.56 -17.01 13.55
CA PRO A 17 29.37 -15.89 13.09
C PRO A 17 30.58 -15.64 13.99
N GLU A 18 31.62 -15.03 13.44
CA GLU A 18 32.78 -14.56 14.23
C GLU A 18 32.40 -13.46 15.23
N ILE A 19 31.38 -12.67 14.86
CA ILE A 19 30.80 -11.61 15.68
C ILE A 19 29.33 -11.98 15.93
N GLN A 20 29.01 -12.32 17.18
CA GLN A 20 27.66 -12.73 17.57
C GLN A 20 26.79 -11.52 17.89
N LEU A 21 26.31 -10.87 16.83
CA LEU A 21 25.35 -9.76 16.91
C LEU A 21 24.04 -10.20 16.28
N GLY A 22 22.95 -10.11 17.05
CA GLY A 22 21.61 -10.33 16.52
C GLY A 22 21.17 -9.14 15.67
N LEU A 23 20.45 -9.41 14.59
CA LEU A 23 19.82 -8.36 13.77
C LEU A 23 18.34 -8.34 14.04
N THR A 24 17.77 -7.15 14.22
CA THR A 24 16.32 -7.02 14.39
C THR A 24 15.55 -7.25 13.09
N ARG A 25 16.20 -7.02 11.93
CA ARG A 25 15.60 -7.15 10.59
C ARG A 25 16.65 -7.58 9.56
N ALA A 26 16.45 -8.74 8.96
CA ALA A 26 17.17 -9.25 7.80
C ALA A 26 16.16 -9.95 6.86
N GLY A 27 16.30 -9.76 5.55
CA GLY A 27 15.38 -10.36 4.59
C GLY A 27 15.43 -9.69 3.22
N VAL A 28 14.29 -9.66 2.54
CA VAL A 28 14.15 -9.20 1.16
C VAL A 28 13.14 -8.07 1.03
N THR A 29 13.37 -7.16 0.10
CA THR A 29 12.47 -6.05 -0.24
C THR A 29 12.31 -5.98 -1.75
N GLY A 30 11.21 -5.40 -2.24
CA GLY A 30 11.02 -5.19 -3.68
C GLY A 30 10.70 -6.46 -4.49
N VAL A 31 10.28 -7.55 -3.85
CA VAL A 31 10.00 -8.81 -4.56
C VAL A 31 8.66 -8.69 -5.28
N GLN A 32 8.71 -8.55 -6.60
CA GLN A 32 7.51 -8.44 -7.44
C GLN A 32 6.87 -9.82 -7.65
N LYS A 33 5.56 -9.91 -7.41
CA LYS A 33 4.75 -11.12 -7.61
C LYS A 33 3.41 -10.76 -8.26
N ALA A 34 2.86 -11.70 -9.03
CA ALA A 34 1.48 -11.63 -9.47
C ALA A 34 0.61 -12.38 -8.44
N ILE A 35 -0.38 -11.71 -7.87
CA ILE A 35 -1.32 -12.28 -6.90
C ILE A 35 -2.66 -12.49 -7.60
N ARG A 36 -3.21 -13.69 -7.49
CA ARG A 36 -4.51 -14.08 -8.07
C ARG A 36 -5.57 -14.07 -6.97
N ILE A 37 -6.68 -13.41 -7.24
CA ILE A 37 -7.77 -13.22 -6.29
C ILE A 37 -9.05 -13.70 -6.95
N ARG A 38 -9.84 -14.49 -6.22
CA ARG A 38 -11.16 -14.93 -6.67
C ARG A 38 -12.24 -14.15 -5.90
N TYR A 39 -12.93 -13.25 -6.59
CA TYR A 39 -14.03 -12.46 -6.03
C TYR A 39 -15.31 -12.75 -6.83
N GLU A 40 -16.39 -13.16 -6.16
CA GLU A 40 -17.70 -13.44 -6.78
C GLU A 40 -17.62 -14.32 -8.06
N GLY A 41 -16.77 -15.34 -8.05
CA GLY A 41 -16.59 -16.26 -9.20
C GLY A 41 -15.71 -15.72 -10.34
N HIS A 42 -15.20 -14.50 -10.23
CA HIS A 42 -14.23 -13.92 -11.16
C HIS A 42 -12.80 -13.96 -10.59
N GLU A 43 -11.86 -14.44 -11.39
CA GLU A 43 -10.43 -14.41 -11.05
C GLU A 43 -9.80 -13.14 -11.62
N LYS A 44 -9.18 -12.34 -10.76
CA LYS A 44 -8.40 -11.16 -11.16
C LYS A 44 -6.96 -11.32 -10.70
N THR A 45 -6.02 -10.87 -11.52
CA THR A 45 -4.58 -10.92 -11.23
C THR A 45 -4.05 -9.51 -11.07
N PHE A 46 -3.24 -9.28 -10.04
CA PHE A 46 -2.69 -7.98 -9.71
C PHE A 46 -1.19 -8.07 -9.48
N ALA A 47 -0.46 -7.03 -9.87
CA ALA A 47 0.95 -6.89 -9.55
C ALA A 47 1.08 -6.43 -8.09
N ALA A 48 1.96 -7.08 -7.34
CA ALA A 48 2.24 -6.72 -5.97
C ALA A 48 3.74 -6.77 -5.67
N GLU A 49 4.16 -5.84 -4.83
CA GLU A 49 5.47 -5.83 -4.22
C GLU A 49 5.39 -6.43 -2.82
N ILE A 50 6.26 -7.39 -2.53
CA ILE A 50 6.36 -8.03 -1.23
C ILE A 50 7.72 -7.72 -0.63
N SER A 51 7.71 -7.21 0.60
CA SER A 51 8.87 -7.06 1.45
C SER A 51 8.69 -7.89 2.71
N CYS A 52 9.70 -8.66 3.09
CA CYS A 52 9.68 -9.43 4.32
C CYS A 52 11.02 -9.39 5.04
N THR A 53 10.97 -9.19 6.35
CA THR A 53 12.14 -9.22 7.23
C THR A 53 11.86 -10.07 8.45
N VAL A 54 12.88 -10.78 8.93
CA VAL A 54 12.88 -11.52 10.20
C VAL A 54 13.97 -11.00 11.12
N ASP A 55 13.86 -11.29 12.41
CA ASP A 55 15.04 -11.22 13.29
C ASP A 55 16.03 -12.33 12.96
N LEU A 56 17.32 -12.06 13.21
CA LEU A 56 18.40 -13.01 13.06
C LEU A 56 19.05 -13.23 14.43
N ASP A 57 19.11 -14.49 14.84
CA ASP A 57 19.75 -14.90 16.07
C ASP A 57 21.27 -14.62 16.04
N PRO A 58 21.89 -14.10 17.13
CA PRO A 58 23.33 -13.85 17.18
C PRO A 58 24.20 -15.09 16.91
N GLY A 59 23.66 -16.30 17.11
CA GLY A 59 24.30 -17.57 16.84
C GLY A 59 24.23 -18.02 15.38
N GLN A 60 23.52 -17.29 14.52
CA GLN A 60 23.40 -17.57 13.08
C GLN A 60 24.14 -16.51 12.25
N LYS A 61 24.82 -16.95 11.19
CA LYS A 61 25.51 -16.05 10.26
C LYS A 61 24.57 -15.27 9.35
N GLY A 62 23.39 -15.81 9.07
CA GLY A 62 22.40 -15.11 8.26
C GLY A 62 21.13 -15.91 8.03
N VAL A 63 20.20 -15.27 7.35
CA VAL A 63 18.91 -15.86 6.98
C VAL A 63 19.01 -16.54 5.63
N HIS A 64 18.20 -17.58 5.40
CA HIS A 64 18.14 -18.22 4.09
C HIS A 64 17.37 -17.34 3.09
N MET A 65 18.09 -16.50 2.35
CA MET A 65 17.50 -15.53 1.42
C MET A 65 16.63 -16.17 0.33
N SER A 66 17.01 -17.34 -0.19
CA SER A 66 16.23 -18.06 -1.21
C SER A 66 14.89 -18.58 -0.70
N ARG A 67 14.75 -18.82 0.61
CA ARG A 67 13.50 -19.31 1.20
C ARG A 67 12.41 -18.23 1.18
N PHE A 68 12.73 -16.94 1.14
CA PHE A 68 11.69 -15.90 1.11
C PHE A 68 10.84 -15.97 -0.18
N PRO A 69 11.41 -15.89 -1.41
CA PRO A 69 10.61 -15.95 -2.63
C PRO A 69 9.90 -17.29 -2.85
N GLU A 70 10.45 -18.39 -2.34
CA GLU A 70 9.83 -19.73 -2.32
C GLU A 70 8.57 -19.72 -1.45
N LEU A 71 8.70 -19.28 -0.19
CA LEU A 71 7.59 -19.22 0.76
C LEU A 71 6.49 -18.23 0.33
N PHE A 72 6.86 -17.15 -0.37
CA PHE A 72 5.87 -16.25 -0.99
C PHE A 72 5.05 -16.99 -2.05
N GLY A 73 5.68 -17.81 -2.88
CA GLY A 73 4.98 -18.60 -3.91
C GLY A 73 4.02 -19.60 -3.28
N GLU A 74 4.48 -20.37 -2.30
CA GLU A 74 3.66 -21.34 -1.56
C GLU A 74 2.46 -20.66 -0.88
N ALA A 75 2.69 -19.50 -0.25
CA ALA A 75 1.62 -18.73 0.39
C ALA A 75 0.59 -18.18 -0.61
N ILE A 76 1.05 -17.67 -1.76
CA ILE A 76 0.14 -17.15 -2.80
C ILE A 76 -0.71 -18.28 -3.40
N ASP A 77 -0.14 -19.48 -3.58
CA ASP A 77 -0.87 -20.62 -4.13
C ASP A 77 -1.81 -21.28 -3.10
N ALA A 78 -1.43 -21.29 -1.82
CA ALA A 78 -2.25 -21.85 -0.74
C ALA A 78 -3.45 -20.96 -0.38
N VAL A 79 -3.29 -19.64 -0.48
CA VAL A 79 -4.37 -18.69 -0.18
C VAL A 79 -5.19 -18.47 -1.46
N VAL A 80 -6.09 -19.42 -1.76
CA VAL A 80 -7.24 -19.15 -2.65
C VAL A 80 -8.19 -18.27 -1.85
N ILE A 81 -7.98 -16.96 -1.94
CA ILE A 81 -8.82 -15.97 -1.27
C ILE A 81 -10.21 -16.06 -1.88
N GLY A 82 -11.14 -16.67 -1.15
CA GLY A 82 -12.57 -16.65 -1.48
C GLY A 82 -13.16 -15.27 -1.21
N GLU A 83 -14.06 -14.86 -2.10
CA GLU A 83 -15.04 -13.76 -2.06
C GLU A 83 -14.61 -12.35 -1.57
N ALA A 84 -13.43 -12.10 -0.99
CA ALA A 84 -12.94 -10.76 -0.67
C ALA A 84 -11.42 -10.74 -0.49
N PHE A 85 -10.70 -9.90 -1.23
CA PHE A 85 -9.25 -9.74 -1.04
C PHE A 85 -8.91 -9.01 0.24
N LEU A 86 -8.39 -9.75 1.21
CA LEU A 86 -7.77 -9.19 2.40
C LEU A 86 -6.25 -9.34 2.24
N VAL A 87 -5.61 -8.29 1.70
CA VAL A 87 -4.15 -8.22 1.48
C VAL A 87 -3.36 -8.46 2.79
N GLU A 88 -3.93 -8.05 3.91
CA GLU A 88 -3.40 -8.25 5.25
C GLU A 88 -3.45 -9.72 5.70
N THR A 89 -4.42 -10.50 5.22
CA THR A 89 -4.51 -11.95 5.50
C THR A 89 -3.41 -12.71 4.78
N LEU A 90 -3.11 -12.34 3.53
CA LEU A 90 -1.96 -12.90 2.82
C LEU A 90 -0.64 -12.52 3.50
N ALA A 91 -0.50 -11.25 3.93
CA ALA A 91 0.67 -10.81 4.68
C ALA A 91 0.84 -11.61 5.98
N GLU A 92 -0.24 -11.86 6.71
CA GLU A 92 -0.25 -12.70 7.92
C GLU A 92 0.17 -14.14 7.61
N HIS A 93 -0.38 -14.74 6.56
CA HIS A 93 -0.05 -16.11 6.19
C HIS A 93 1.44 -16.24 5.86
N ILE A 94 2.00 -15.32 5.05
CA ILE A 94 3.43 -15.28 4.75
C ILE A 94 4.25 -15.11 6.03
N ALA A 95 3.85 -14.18 6.92
CA ALA A 95 4.60 -13.89 8.13
C ALA A 95 4.67 -15.10 9.08
N ARG A 96 3.55 -15.79 9.30
CA ARG A 96 3.52 -17.02 10.10
C ARG A 96 4.39 -18.11 9.49
N HIS A 97 4.26 -18.32 8.18
CA HIS A 97 5.00 -19.36 7.50
C HIS A 97 6.52 -19.12 7.52
N ILE A 98 6.95 -17.86 7.46
CA ILE A 98 8.36 -17.50 7.59
C ILE A 98 8.89 -17.69 9.01
N VAL A 99 8.13 -17.32 10.05
CA VAL A 99 8.48 -17.62 11.44
C VAL A 99 8.76 -19.12 11.61
N ASP A 100 7.84 -19.97 11.12
CA ASP A 100 7.94 -21.42 11.28
C ASP A 100 9.11 -22.03 10.48
N ARG A 101 9.41 -21.51 9.28
CA ARG A 101 10.40 -22.09 8.36
C ARG A 101 11.81 -21.57 8.53
N GLN A 102 11.99 -20.42 9.16
CA GLN A 102 13.30 -19.81 9.44
C GLN A 102 13.68 -19.90 10.93
N ASP A 103 12.82 -20.48 11.77
CA ASP A 103 13.00 -20.54 13.24
C ASP A 103 13.27 -19.15 13.85
N ALA A 104 12.53 -18.14 13.36
CA ALA A 104 12.68 -16.75 13.77
C ALA A 104 11.73 -16.40 14.92
N LEU A 105 12.09 -15.44 15.78
CA LEU A 105 11.19 -14.98 16.85
C LEU A 105 10.07 -14.08 16.32
N ARG A 106 10.31 -13.40 15.20
CA ARG A 106 9.43 -12.43 14.58
C ARG A 106 9.67 -12.33 13.08
N ALA A 107 8.59 -12.33 12.32
CA ALA A 107 8.60 -11.94 10.90
C ALA A 107 7.68 -10.74 10.67
N GLU A 108 8.10 -9.83 9.82
CA GLU A 108 7.32 -8.70 9.33
C GLU A 108 7.17 -8.81 7.83
N VAL A 109 5.95 -8.69 7.34
CA VAL A 109 5.62 -8.72 5.92
C VAL A 109 4.86 -7.46 5.58
N ARG A 110 5.21 -6.86 4.45
CA ARG A 110 4.48 -5.77 3.81
C ARG A 110 4.22 -6.15 2.36
N ILE A 111 2.97 -6.05 1.95
CA ILE A 111 2.50 -6.29 0.59
C ILE A 111 1.87 -4.98 0.10
N GLU A 112 2.28 -4.55 -1.09
CA GLU A 112 1.69 -3.41 -1.80
C GLU A 112 1.16 -3.89 -3.15
N ALA A 113 -0.16 -4.00 -3.30
CA ALA A 113 -0.80 -4.54 -4.49
C ALA A 113 -1.48 -3.43 -5.30
N GLN A 114 -1.18 -3.37 -6.60
CA GLN A 114 -1.81 -2.42 -7.53
C GLN A 114 -3.22 -2.91 -7.89
N TYR A 115 -4.23 -2.21 -7.38
CA TYR A 115 -5.63 -2.61 -7.47
C TYR A 115 -6.43 -1.63 -8.36
N PRO A 116 -6.89 -2.08 -9.56
CA PRO A 116 -7.76 -1.33 -10.44
C PRO A 116 -9.17 -1.26 -9.88
N LEU A 117 -9.59 -0.04 -9.60
CA LEU A 117 -10.93 0.33 -9.17
C LEU A 117 -11.75 0.79 -10.36
N ALA A 118 -12.93 0.21 -10.53
CA ALA A 118 -13.87 0.69 -11.53
C ALA A 118 -14.45 2.06 -11.09
N ARG A 119 -14.46 3.01 -12.01
CA ARG A 119 -14.93 4.38 -11.80
C ARG A 119 -15.83 4.82 -12.95
N ARG A 120 -16.61 5.88 -12.70
CA ARG A 120 -17.38 6.59 -13.73
C ARG A 120 -17.11 8.07 -13.63
N THR A 121 -16.96 8.73 -14.77
CA THR A 121 -16.77 10.18 -14.82
C THR A 121 -18.01 10.89 -14.26
N PRO A 122 -17.83 11.98 -13.48
CA PRO A 122 -18.93 12.58 -12.73
C PRO A 122 -20.01 13.24 -13.60
N VAL A 123 -19.64 13.71 -14.81
CA VAL A 123 -20.57 14.40 -15.73
C VAL A 123 -21.03 13.50 -16.87
N THR A 124 -20.09 12.87 -17.59
CA THR A 124 -20.41 12.07 -18.79
C THR A 124 -20.80 10.63 -18.48
N GLY A 125 -20.55 10.15 -17.25
CA GLY A 125 -20.84 8.78 -16.83
C GLY A 125 -20.01 7.70 -17.55
N LEU A 126 -18.96 8.09 -18.27
CA LEU A 126 -18.10 7.16 -18.99
C LEU A 126 -17.36 6.25 -18.02
N PRO A 127 -17.28 4.93 -18.29
CA PRO A 127 -16.50 4.02 -17.48
C PRO A 127 -15.01 4.34 -17.62
N THR A 128 -14.30 4.33 -16.51
CA THR A 128 -12.86 4.54 -16.39
C THR A 128 -12.32 3.62 -15.28
N GLN A 129 -11.00 3.53 -15.15
CA GLN A 129 -10.33 2.82 -14.08
C GLN A 129 -9.32 3.74 -13.40
N GLU A 130 -9.18 3.56 -12.10
CA GLU A 130 -8.13 4.18 -11.31
C GLU A 130 -7.32 3.08 -10.62
N ILE A 131 -6.00 3.27 -10.49
CA ILE A 131 -5.16 2.35 -9.71
C ILE A 131 -4.95 2.90 -8.30
N ALA A 132 -5.50 2.20 -7.31
CA ALA A 132 -5.12 2.36 -5.92
C ALA A 132 -4.08 1.31 -5.52
N THR A 133 -3.32 1.58 -4.47
CA THR A 133 -2.44 0.56 -3.87
C THR A 133 -3.09 0.02 -2.60
N LEU A 134 -3.34 -1.28 -2.54
CA LEU A 134 -3.77 -1.98 -1.34
C LEU A 134 -2.53 -2.41 -0.55
N ILE A 135 -2.53 -2.12 0.75
CA ILE A 135 -1.39 -2.32 1.63
C ILE A 135 -1.78 -3.34 2.70
N GLY A 136 -1.10 -4.49 2.72
CA GLY A 136 -1.22 -5.47 3.79
C GLY A 136 0.07 -5.49 4.60
N ILE A 137 -0.03 -5.33 5.92
CA ILE A 137 1.11 -5.48 6.81
C ILE A 137 0.76 -6.50 7.87
N ALA A 138 1.68 -7.43 8.14
CA ALA A 138 1.56 -8.33 9.27
C ALA A 138 2.90 -8.48 9.99
N ALA A 139 2.82 -8.58 11.31
CA ALA A 139 3.92 -8.99 12.16
C ALA A 139 3.50 -10.24 12.92
N ALA A 140 4.19 -11.35 12.67
CA ALA A 140 3.97 -12.63 13.32
C ALA A 140 5.08 -12.97 14.31
N SER A 141 4.72 -13.68 15.36
CA SER A 141 5.62 -14.28 16.35
C SER A 141 4.96 -15.53 16.94
N PRO A 142 5.69 -16.38 17.69
CA PRO A 142 5.09 -17.50 18.41
C PRO A 142 3.97 -17.11 19.40
N ARG A 143 3.91 -15.82 19.80
CA ARG A 143 2.89 -15.29 20.71
C ARG A 143 1.62 -14.81 20.02
N GLY A 144 1.59 -14.76 18.69
CA GLY A 144 0.46 -14.30 17.90
C GLY A 144 0.85 -13.33 16.79
N VAL A 145 -0.18 -12.80 16.11
CA VAL A 145 -0.04 -11.93 14.93
C VAL A 145 -0.75 -10.60 15.15
N ARG A 146 -0.17 -9.53 14.61
CA ARG A 146 -0.82 -8.23 14.42
C ARG A 146 -0.88 -7.93 12.93
N ARG A 147 -2.05 -7.45 12.47
CA ARG A 147 -2.30 -7.09 11.08
C ARG A 147 -2.71 -5.63 10.96
N VAL A 148 -2.37 -5.04 9.82
CA VAL A 148 -2.76 -3.71 9.39
C VAL A 148 -3.23 -3.83 7.95
N VAL A 149 -4.44 -3.36 7.70
CA VAL A 149 -4.95 -3.11 6.36
C VAL A 149 -4.76 -1.64 6.05
N GLY A 150 -4.39 -1.34 4.82
CA GLY A 150 -4.18 0.03 4.40
C GLY A 150 -4.37 0.20 2.93
N VAL A 151 -4.44 1.46 2.54
CA VAL A 151 -4.62 1.86 1.15
C VAL A 151 -3.81 3.11 0.88
N GLU A 152 -3.52 3.30 -0.40
CA GLU A 152 -2.97 4.53 -0.91
C GLU A 152 -3.67 4.89 -2.22
N ALA A 153 -4.18 6.12 -2.27
CA ALA A 153 -4.99 6.62 -3.37
C ALA A 153 -4.55 8.03 -3.76
N TRP A 154 -4.85 8.40 -5.01
CA TRP A 154 -4.52 9.71 -5.55
C TRP A 154 -5.74 10.61 -5.52
N GLY A 155 -5.51 11.89 -5.25
CA GLY A 155 -6.52 12.92 -5.37
C GLY A 155 -5.90 14.25 -5.76
N ILE A 156 -6.75 15.27 -5.88
CA ILE A 156 -6.34 16.65 -6.13
C ILE A 156 -6.55 17.44 -4.85
N ASN A 157 -5.50 18.16 -4.45
CA ASN A 157 -5.58 19.13 -3.37
C ASN A 157 -5.53 20.53 -3.96
N ALA A 158 -6.53 21.35 -3.66
CA ALA A 158 -6.61 22.75 -4.05
C ALA A 158 -6.20 23.63 -2.86
N CYS A 159 -5.40 24.66 -3.11
CA CYS A 159 -4.92 25.54 -2.05
C CYS A 159 -5.96 26.62 -1.72
N PRO A 160 -6.57 26.63 -0.53
CA PRO A 160 -7.51 27.70 -0.16
C PRO A 160 -6.81 29.06 -0.03
N CYS A 161 -5.53 29.07 0.37
CA CYS A 161 -4.76 30.30 0.53
C CYS A 161 -4.54 31.03 -0.80
N ALA A 162 -4.16 30.30 -1.86
CA ALA A 162 -3.98 30.88 -3.19
C ALA A 162 -5.31 31.43 -3.74
N GLN A 163 -6.41 30.72 -3.51
CA GLN A 163 -7.74 31.19 -3.89
C GLN A 163 -8.13 32.46 -3.13
N GLY A 164 -7.84 32.52 -1.84
CA GLY A 164 -8.06 33.70 -1.01
C GLY A 164 -7.29 34.93 -1.49
N LEU A 165 -6.03 34.77 -1.91
CA LEU A 165 -5.22 35.86 -2.46
C LEU A 165 -5.80 36.40 -3.78
N VAL A 166 -6.21 35.50 -4.68
CA VAL A 166 -6.85 35.89 -5.95
C VAL A 166 -8.20 36.57 -5.67
N ARG A 167 -8.99 36.05 -4.74
CA ARG A 167 -10.28 36.64 -4.33
C ARG A 167 -10.10 38.04 -3.76
N GLY A 168 -9.15 38.24 -2.86
CA GLY A 168 -8.86 39.54 -2.26
C GLY A 168 -8.44 40.58 -3.30
N ALA A 169 -7.46 40.24 -4.15
CA ALA A 169 -7.01 41.14 -5.21
C ALA A 169 -8.11 41.47 -6.24
N ALA A 170 -9.02 40.53 -6.51
CA ALA A 170 -10.17 40.78 -7.37
C ALA A 170 -11.19 41.71 -6.70
N ALA A 171 -11.46 41.53 -5.39
CA ALA A 171 -12.33 42.41 -4.62
C ALA A 171 -11.80 43.86 -4.64
N ASP A 172 -10.52 44.07 -4.31
CA ASP A 172 -9.89 45.39 -4.30
C ASP A 172 -10.07 46.11 -5.64
N ARG A 173 -9.83 45.42 -6.76
CA ARG A 173 -9.99 45.98 -8.12
C ARG A 173 -11.44 46.31 -8.47
N LEU A 174 -12.40 45.52 -8.00
CA LEU A 174 -13.82 45.80 -8.24
C LEU A 174 -14.29 47.01 -7.41
N HIS A 175 -13.82 47.13 -6.17
CA HIS A 175 -14.06 48.33 -5.36
C HIS A 175 -13.45 49.57 -6.01
N ASP A 176 -12.21 49.50 -6.48
CA ASP A 176 -11.54 50.60 -7.20
C ASP A 176 -12.30 51.01 -8.48
N ALA A 177 -13.02 50.07 -9.11
CA ALA A 177 -13.87 50.31 -10.27
C ALA A 177 -15.27 50.85 -9.92
N GLY A 178 -15.59 51.02 -8.64
CA GLY A 178 -16.84 51.63 -8.16
C GLY A 178 -17.98 50.65 -7.88
N PHE A 179 -17.72 49.34 -7.83
CA PHE A 179 -18.72 48.36 -7.41
C PHE A 179 -18.88 48.38 -5.88
N GLY A 180 -20.13 48.31 -5.40
CA GLY A 180 -20.42 48.21 -3.97
C GLY A 180 -20.23 46.80 -3.43
N ASP A 181 -20.07 46.66 -2.11
CA ASP A 181 -19.78 45.38 -1.43
C ASP A 181 -20.71 44.23 -1.85
N GLY A 182 -22.02 44.50 -1.93
CA GLY A 182 -23.00 43.49 -2.35
C GLY A 182 -22.84 43.03 -3.81
N ASP A 183 -22.42 43.92 -4.71
CA ASP A 183 -22.14 43.58 -6.11
C ASP A 183 -20.84 42.80 -6.22
N VAL A 184 -19.81 43.18 -5.45
CA VAL A 184 -18.51 42.48 -5.42
C VAL A 184 -18.67 41.04 -4.98
N ASP A 185 -19.35 40.79 -3.85
CA ASP A 185 -19.56 39.41 -3.38
C ASP A 185 -20.36 38.58 -4.39
N ARG A 186 -21.40 39.17 -4.98
CA ARG A 186 -22.18 38.50 -6.04
C ARG A 186 -21.34 38.17 -7.27
N ILE A 187 -20.45 39.06 -7.69
CA ILE A 187 -19.53 38.79 -8.81
C ILE A 187 -18.58 37.64 -8.45
N LEU A 188 -17.99 37.66 -7.25
CA LEU A 188 -17.03 36.63 -6.81
C LEU A 188 -17.67 35.27 -6.58
N GLU A 189 -18.98 35.20 -6.32
CA GLU A 189 -19.74 33.94 -6.27
C GLU A 189 -20.06 33.39 -7.67
N LEU A 190 -20.31 34.27 -8.64
CA LEU A 190 -20.69 33.88 -10.01
C LEU A 190 -19.49 33.55 -10.89
N VAL A 191 -18.34 34.18 -10.62
CA VAL A 191 -17.13 34.03 -11.44
C VAL A 191 -16.20 33.01 -10.79
N PRO A 192 -15.88 31.89 -11.46
CA PRO A 192 -14.92 30.92 -10.95
C PRO A 192 -13.54 31.55 -10.75
N LEU A 193 -13.05 31.52 -9.51
CA LEU A 193 -11.71 31.99 -9.17
C LEU A 193 -10.73 30.82 -9.18
N ALA A 194 -9.69 30.97 -10.00
CA ALA A 194 -8.61 30.01 -10.10
C ALA A 194 -7.85 29.87 -8.77
N THR A 195 -7.30 28.69 -8.55
CA THR A 195 -6.37 28.42 -7.45
C THR A 195 -5.28 27.46 -7.91
N HIS A 196 -4.17 27.44 -7.18
CA HIS A 196 -3.16 26.41 -7.32
C HIS A 196 -3.71 25.07 -6.84
N ASN A 197 -3.47 24.02 -7.61
CA ASN A 197 -3.74 22.65 -7.21
C ASN A 197 -2.57 21.73 -7.57
N GLN A 198 -2.57 20.55 -6.97
CA GLN A 198 -1.57 19.52 -7.22
C GLN A 198 -2.16 18.14 -6.96
N ARG A 199 -1.56 17.12 -7.59
CA ARG A 199 -1.85 15.72 -7.26
C ARG A 199 -1.28 15.40 -5.87
N GLY A 200 -2.11 14.88 -4.98
CA GLY A 200 -1.75 14.40 -3.66
C GLY A 200 -1.91 12.89 -3.58
N LYS A 201 -0.99 12.23 -2.88
CA LYS A 201 -1.09 10.80 -2.55
C LYS A 201 -1.42 10.69 -1.07
N GLY A 202 -2.55 10.07 -0.75
CA GLY A 202 -2.99 9.86 0.61
C GLY A 202 -2.82 8.39 0.99
N THR A 203 -2.32 8.13 2.19
CA THR A 203 -2.17 6.77 2.73
C THR A 203 -2.96 6.66 4.02
N LEU A 204 -3.79 5.63 4.15
CA LEU A 204 -4.50 5.30 5.38
C LEU A 204 -4.13 3.89 5.80
N LEU A 205 -3.66 3.73 7.04
CA LEU A 205 -3.30 2.45 7.65
C LEU A 205 -4.14 2.24 8.90
N VAL A 206 -4.80 1.08 9.01
CA VAL A 206 -5.69 0.74 10.12
C VAL A 206 -5.27 -0.60 10.72
N GLY A 207 -4.76 -0.55 11.95
CA GLY A 207 -4.50 -1.76 12.75
C GLY A 207 -5.79 -2.22 13.43
N THR A 208 -6.30 -3.38 13.04
CA THR A 208 -7.58 -3.89 13.55
C THR A 208 -7.61 -5.42 13.54
N ASN A 209 -8.46 -6.00 14.40
CA ASN A 209 -8.79 -7.42 14.37
C ASN A 209 -10.08 -7.69 13.58
N THR A 210 -10.81 -6.66 13.16
CA THR A 210 -12.02 -6.76 12.34
C THR A 210 -11.66 -6.65 10.87
N ASP A 211 -12.35 -7.42 10.02
CA ASP A 211 -12.18 -7.30 8.57
C ASP A 211 -12.79 -5.98 8.07
N ILE A 212 -12.01 -5.21 7.32
CA ILE A 212 -12.44 -3.94 6.73
C ILE A 212 -12.28 -4.04 5.22
N ASN A 213 -13.32 -3.64 4.49
CA ASN A 213 -13.21 -3.52 3.05
C ASN A 213 -12.22 -2.38 2.69
N ALA A 214 -11.13 -2.72 2.03
CA ALA A 214 -10.12 -1.75 1.63
C ALA A 214 -10.68 -0.71 0.63
N GLU A 215 -11.68 -1.04 -0.18
CA GLU A 215 -12.32 -0.07 -1.08
C GLU A 215 -12.98 1.08 -0.29
N HIS A 216 -13.57 0.82 0.88
CA HIS A 216 -14.10 1.88 1.73
C HIS A 216 -12.99 2.78 2.29
N LEU A 217 -11.81 2.21 2.58
CA LEU A 217 -10.66 3.01 3.00
C LEU A 217 -10.18 3.93 1.87
N VAL A 218 -10.22 3.47 0.62
CA VAL A 218 -9.89 4.30 -0.56
C VAL A 218 -10.85 5.48 -0.63
N GLU A 219 -12.15 5.22 -0.52
CA GLU A 219 -13.17 6.27 -0.52
C GLU A 219 -12.91 7.30 0.58
N ILE A 220 -12.58 6.89 1.81
CA ILE A 220 -12.26 7.81 2.90
C ILE A 220 -11.08 8.72 2.53
N VAL A 221 -10.02 8.15 1.94
CA VAL A 221 -8.85 8.92 1.50
C VAL A 221 -9.22 9.91 0.40
N GLU A 222 -9.94 9.48 -0.63
CA GLU A 222 -10.38 10.34 -1.74
C GLU A 222 -11.27 11.49 -1.26
N HIS A 223 -12.25 11.21 -0.39
CA HIS A 223 -13.15 12.23 0.17
C HIS A 223 -12.45 13.21 1.12
N SER A 224 -11.27 12.86 1.64
CA SER A 224 -10.46 13.79 2.43
C SER A 224 -9.72 14.84 1.58
N MET A 225 -9.65 14.64 0.26
CA MET A 225 -9.01 15.55 -0.68
C MET A 225 -10.04 16.49 -1.34
N SER A 226 -9.56 17.52 -2.05
CA SER A 226 -10.46 18.50 -2.69
C SER A 226 -11.25 17.91 -3.86
N SER A 227 -10.71 16.91 -4.55
CA SER A 227 -11.38 16.15 -5.60
C SER A 227 -10.70 14.79 -5.81
N PRO A 228 -11.44 13.73 -6.16
CA PRO A 228 -10.84 12.49 -6.69
C PRO A 228 -10.23 12.72 -8.08
N VAL A 229 -9.44 11.74 -8.55
CA VAL A 229 -8.91 11.69 -9.92
C VAL A 229 -9.78 10.75 -10.76
N TYR A 230 -9.99 11.10 -12.04
CA TYR A 230 -10.61 10.20 -13.02
C TYR A 230 -9.69 10.10 -14.23
N GLU A 231 -9.17 8.89 -14.52
CA GLU A 231 -8.18 8.66 -15.58
C GLU A 231 -8.91 8.39 -16.92
N LEU A 232 -8.98 9.39 -17.81
CA LEU A 232 -9.57 9.29 -19.16
C LEU A 232 -8.48 9.26 -20.24
#